data_AF-A0A4Q2QRR7-F1
#
_entry.id   AF-A0A4Q2QRR7-F1
#
_cell.length_a   1.000
_cell.length_b   1.000
_cell.length_c   1.000
_cell.angle_alpha   90.00
_cell.angle_beta   90.00
_cell.angle_gamma   90.00
#
_symmetry.space_group_name_H-M   'P 1'
#
loop_
_entity.id
_entity.type
_entity.pdbx_description
1 polymer ?
#
loop_
_entity_poly.entity_id
_entity_poly.type
_entity_poly.pdbx_seq_one_letter_code
_entity_poly.pdbx_strand_id
1 'polypeptide(L)'
;VRIYKVSNAFIDIFPSLKQWSYATFFRLVAFQYLSETIENLLYIDADVICKGSLAGLLDINFDGDKFAAVIKDVPFMQEKPAKRLAIEGLPGNYFNAGVVYLQLEAWAKNDFMNKAIAMLASDPQHTKYKCLDQDILNILFFGHCIFISGDYD
;
A
#
# COMPACT_ATOMS: atom_id res chain seq x y z
N VAL A 1 23.45 -0.09 -1.31
CA VAL A 1 22.31 0.36 -0.47
C VAL A 1 22.19 1.87 -0.59
N ARG A 2 21.02 2.40 -0.91
CA ARG A 2 20.71 3.84 -0.85
C ARG A 2 19.85 4.09 0.39
N ILE A 3 20.15 5.14 1.15
CA ILE A 3 19.41 5.49 2.36
C ILE A 3 18.72 6.82 2.11
N TYR A 4 17.40 6.84 2.29
CA TYR A 4 16.58 8.04 2.15
C TYR A 4 16.22 8.56 3.54
N LYS A 5 16.47 9.86 3.78
CA LYS A 5 16.14 10.51 5.04
C LYS A 5 14.82 11.27 4.88
N VAL A 6 13.84 10.95 5.71
CA VAL A 6 12.56 11.67 5.75
C VAL A 6 12.67 12.82 6.75
N SER A 7 12.28 14.03 6.32
CA SER A 7 12.27 15.21 7.19
C SER A 7 11.27 15.03 8.34
N ASN A 8 11.59 15.57 9.53
CA ASN A 8 10.65 15.60 10.64
C ASN A 8 9.37 16.39 10.34
N ALA A 9 9.37 17.30 9.36
CA ALA A 9 8.14 17.98 8.92
C ALA A 9 7.05 17.01 8.43
N PHE A 10 7.42 15.78 8.10
CA PHE A 10 6.48 14.69 7.80
C PHE A 10 5.47 14.43 8.94
N ILE A 11 5.88 14.67 10.18
CA ILE A 11 5.07 14.49 11.38
C ILE A 11 3.84 15.41 11.36
N ASP A 12 3.93 16.56 10.69
CA ASP A 12 2.84 17.54 10.61
C ASP A 12 1.80 17.17 9.53
N ILE A 13 2.15 16.25 8.62
CA ILE A 13 1.32 15.86 7.47
C ILE A 13 0.48 14.62 7.81
N PHE A 14 1.04 13.70 8.60
CA PHE A 14 0.39 12.45 8.96
C PHE A 14 0.02 12.45 10.45
N PRO A 15 -1.16 11.94 10.84
CA PRO A 15 -1.50 11.85 12.26
C PRO A 15 -0.59 10.81 12.96
N SER A 16 0.02 11.16 14.10
CA SER A 16 0.46 10.11 15.04
C SER A 16 -0.73 9.56 15.77
N LEU A 17 -0.75 8.24 15.92
CA LEU A 17 -1.67 7.57 16.81
C LEU A 17 -0.86 7.02 17.97
N LYS A 18 -1.41 7.07 19.18
CA LYS A 18 -0.73 6.54 20.40
C LYS A 18 -0.24 5.10 20.26
N GLN A 19 -0.79 4.34 19.31
CA GLN A 19 -0.52 2.92 19.11
C GLN A 19 0.33 2.64 17.86
N TRP A 20 0.59 3.64 17.00
CA TRP A 20 1.22 3.43 15.70
C TRP A 20 2.22 4.52 15.37
N SER A 21 3.43 4.08 15.01
CA SER A 21 4.50 4.96 14.58
C SER A 21 4.21 5.55 13.20
N TYR A 22 4.69 6.78 12.98
CA TYR A 22 4.78 7.44 11.67
C TYR A 22 5.48 6.57 10.61
N ALA A 23 6.33 5.63 11.04
CA ALA A 23 7.02 4.70 10.16
C ALA A 23 6.08 3.93 9.22
N THR A 24 4.83 3.69 9.64
CA THR A 24 3.80 3.03 8.82
C THR A 24 3.55 3.78 7.50
N PHE A 25 3.69 5.11 7.50
CA PHE A 25 3.42 5.94 6.33
C PHE A 25 4.67 6.18 5.46
N PHE A 26 5.85 5.67 5.84
CA PHE A 26 7.06 5.79 5.02
C PHE A 26 6.93 5.10 3.66
N ARG A 27 6.08 4.08 3.56
CA ARG A 27 5.72 3.44 2.29
C ARG A 27 5.10 4.42 1.31
N LEU A 28 4.12 5.22 1.76
CA LEU A 28 3.45 6.22 0.94
C LEU A 28 4.43 7.31 0.49
N VAL A 29 5.34 7.73 1.38
CA VAL A 29 6.43 8.67 1.05
C VAL A 29 7.36 8.08 0.00
N ALA A 30 7.76 6.83 0.17
CA ALA A 30 8.63 6.15 -0.78
C ALA A 30 7.97 6.07 -2.16
N PHE A 31 6.68 5.74 -2.23
CA PHE A 31 5.94 5.73 -3.49
C PHE A 31 5.90 7.12 -4.13
N GLN A 32 5.58 8.16 -3.36
CA GLN A 32 5.55 9.53 -3.85
C GLN A 32 6.93 9.96 -4.39
N TYR A 33 7.97 9.81 -3.58
CA TYR A 33 9.31 10.29 -3.93
C TYR A 33 9.93 9.51 -5.09
N LEU A 34 9.78 8.18 -5.10
CA LEU A 34 10.36 7.35 -6.14
C LEU A 34 9.57 7.44 -7.44
N SER A 35 8.28 7.80 -7.42
CA SER A 35 7.48 7.96 -8.65
C SER A 35 8.02 9.02 -9.61
N GLU A 36 8.88 9.93 -9.15
CA GLU A 36 9.53 10.93 -9.99
C GLU A 36 10.61 10.35 -10.90
N THR A 37 11.15 9.16 -10.58
CA THR A 37 12.34 8.61 -11.26
C THR A 37 12.31 7.11 -11.52
N ILE A 38 11.41 6.37 -10.87
CA ILE A 38 11.30 4.92 -10.94
C ILE A 38 9.94 4.57 -11.54
N GLU A 39 9.94 3.71 -12.55
CA GLU A 39 8.72 3.25 -13.22
C GLU A 39 8.00 2.16 -12.42
N ASN A 40 8.72 1.12 -12.01
CA ASN A 40 8.18 -0.02 -11.26
C ASN A 40 8.97 -0.22 -9.96
N LEU A 41 8.27 -0.47 -8.86
CA LEU A 41 8.86 -0.65 -7.54
C LEU A 41 8.32 -1.93 -6.89
N LEU A 42 9.22 -2.80 -6.45
CA LEU A 42 8.90 -3.87 -5.52
C LEU A 42 9.17 -3.40 -4.09
N TYR A 43 8.11 -3.24 -3.32
CA TYR A 43 8.16 -2.97 -1.90
C TYR A 43 8.07 -4.27 -1.10
N ILE A 44 8.88 -4.37 -0.05
CA ILE A 44 8.92 -5.51 0.87
C ILE A 44 9.10 -4.96 2.29
N ASP A 45 8.25 -5.37 3.23
CA ASP A 45 8.38 -5.03 4.65
C ASP A 45 9.70 -5.56 5.24
N ALA A 46 10.24 -4.84 6.22
CA ALA A 46 11.57 -5.12 6.78
C ALA A 46 11.64 -6.44 7.56
N ASP A 47 10.50 -7.04 7.90
CA ASP A 47 10.37 -8.31 8.61
C ASP A 47 10.06 -9.51 7.69
N VAL A 48 9.99 -9.31 6.37
CA VAL A 48 9.81 -10.39 5.39
C VAL A 48 11.14 -11.11 5.12
N ILE A 49 11.11 -12.44 5.14
CA ILE A 49 12.27 -13.28 4.82
C ILE A 49 12.08 -13.91 3.43
N CYS A 50 12.89 -13.46 2.47
CA CYS A 50 12.89 -14.02 1.12
C CYS A 50 13.65 -15.36 1.08
N LYS A 51 12.94 -16.45 0.81
CA LYS A 51 13.50 -17.82 0.70
C LYS A 51 13.76 -18.28 -0.73
N GLY A 52 13.47 -17.45 -1.73
CA GLY A 52 13.49 -17.82 -3.14
C GLY A 52 13.85 -16.68 -4.08
N SER A 53 13.67 -16.89 -5.39
CA SER A 53 13.88 -15.83 -6.38
C SER A 53 12.66 -14.91 -6.45
N LEU A 54 12.90 -13.60 -6.55
CA LEU A 54 11.87 -12.60 -6.81
C LEU A 54 11.66 -12.32 -8.30
N ALA A 55 12.40 -12.99 -9.20
CA ALA A 55 12.35 -12.72 -10.64
C ALA A 55 10.93 -12.82 -11.21
N GLY A 56 10.15 -13.82 -10.77
CA GLY A 56 8.76 -13.99 -11.21
C GLY A 56 7.83 -12.83 -10.86
N LEU A 57 8.12 -12.05 -9.80
CA LEU A 57 7.37 -10.81 -9.51
C LEU A 57 7.75 -9.68 -10.47
N LEU A 58 9.02 -9.60 -10.84
CA LEU A 58 9.54 -8.55 -11.70
C LEU A 58 9.15 -8.75 -13.18
N ASP A 59 8.83 -9.99 -13.56
CA ASP A 59 8.35 -10.36 -14.90
C ASP A 59 6.83 -10.08 -15.10
N ILE A 60 6.14 -9.61 -14.06
CA ILE A 60 4.71 -9.27 -14.16
C ILE A 60 4.55 -8.04 -15.05
N ASN A 61 3.80 -8.21 -16.13
CA ASN A 61 3.36 -7.10 -16.98
C ASN A 61 2.02 -6.57 -16.48
N PHE A 62 1.95 -5.25 -16.35
CA PHE A 62 0.73 -4.53 -16.05
C PHE A 62 -0.03 -4.23 -17.35
N ASP A 63 -1.14 -4.94 -17.58
CA ASP A 63 -2.00 -4.75 -18.74
C ASP A 63 -3.23 -3.92 -18.40
N GLY A 64 -3.65 -3.06 -19.34
CA GLY A 64 -4.87 -2.27 -19.24
C GLY A 64 -4.84 -1.26 -18.11
N ASP A 65 -5.75 -1.41 -17.14
CA ASP A 65 -5.91 -0.51 -15.99
C ASP A 65 -5.24 -1.02 -14.71
N LYS A 66 -4.52 -2.15 -14.78
CA LYS A 66 -3.82 -2.72 -13.63
C LYS A 66 -2.50 -2.01 -13.41
N PHE A 67 -2.14 -1.78 -12.16
CA PHE A 67 -0.86 -1.16 -11.81
C PHE A 67 -0.22 -1.71 -10.54
N ALA A 68 -0.89 -2.64 -9.83
CA ALA A 68 -0.36 -3.24 -8.62
C ALA A 68 -0.49 -4.77 -8.67
N ALA A 69 0.56 -5.48 -8.32
CA ALA A 69 0.55 -6.91 -8.04
C ALA A 69 0.70 -7.12 -6.54
N VAL A 70 -0.29 -7.76 -5.94
CA VAL A 70 -0.48 -7.83 -4.48
C VAL A 70 -1.00 -9.20 -4.05
N ILE A 71 -0.87 -9.49 -2.76
CA ILE A 71 -1.27 -10.77 -2.18
C ILE A 71 -2.55 -10.58 -1.38
N LYS A 72 -3.53 -11.45 -1.58
CA LYS A 72 -4.74 -11.46 -0.75
C LYS A 72 -4.35 -11.74 0.70
N ASP A 73 -4.83 -10.89 1.61
CA ASP A 73 -4.64 -11.10 3.04
C ASP A 73 -5.36 -12.37 3.54
N VAL A 74 -5.06 -12.81 4.77
CA VAL A 74 -5.65 -14.01 5.37
C VAL A 74 -7.18 -13.90 5.50
N PRO A 75 -7.94 -15.02 5.58
CA PRO A 75 -9.41 -15.00 5.53
C PRO A 75 -10.08 -14.05 6.54
N PHE A 76 -9.53 -13.93 7.75
CA PHE A 76 -10.06 -12.99 8.75
C PHE A 76 -9.91 -11.51 8.31
N MET A 77 -8.79 -11.18 7.68
CA MET A 77 -8.48 -9.84 7.16
C MET A 77 -9.19 -9.55 5.85
N GLN A 78 -9.62 -10.57 5.10
CA GLN A 78 -10.51 -10.40 3.94
C GLN A 78 -11.89 -9.87 4.33
N GLU A 79 -12.37 -10.23 5.52
CA GLU A 79 -13.76 -9.96 5.92
C GLU A 79 -13.87 -8.71 6.79
N LYS A 80 -13.11 -8.65 7.89
CA LYS A 80 -13.34 -7.65 8.94
C LYS A 80 -12.91 -6.23 8.52
N PRO A 81 -11.66 -6.00 8.04
CA PRO A 81 -11.28 -4.73 7.42
C PRO A 81 -12.18 -4.34 6.25
N ALA A 82 -12.40 -5.24 5.29
CA ALA A 82 -13.16 -4.92 4.09
C ALA A 82 -14.61 -4.48 4.39
N LYS A 83 -15.30 -5.17 5.32
CA LYS A 83 -16.64 -4.77 5.77
C LYS A 83 -16.65 -3.41 6.48
N ARG A 84 -15.64 -3.14 7.31
CA ARG A 84 -15.49 -1.84 8.00
C ARG A 84 -15.31 -0.69 7.01
N LEU A 85 -14.60 -0.91 5.90
CA LEU A 85 -14.39 0.11 4.87
C LEU A 85 -15.64 0.38 4.03
N ALA A 86 -16.62 -0.52 4.06
CA ALA A 86 -17.92 -0.40 3.39
C ALA A 86 -17.80 -0.14 1.87
N ILE A 87 -16.84 -0.79 1.22
CA ILE A 87 -16.67 -0.77 -0.24
C ILE A 87 -17.24 -2.07 -0.82
N GLU A 88 -18.20 -1.92 -1.72
CA GLU A 88 -18.81 -3.05 -2.42
C GLU A 88 -17.75 -3.79 -3.24
N GLY A 89 -17.72 -5.13 -3.11
CA GLY A 89 -16.75 -5.98 -3.79
C GLY A 89 -15.35 -6.02 -3.19
N LEU A 90 -15.04 -5.22 -2.15
CA LEU A 90 -13.77 -5.31 -1.44
C LEU A 90 -13.62 -6.61 -0.61
N PRO A 91 -14.65 -7.15 0.05
CA PRO A 91 -14.54 -8.46 0.72
C PRO A 91 -14.09 -9.55 -0.25
N GLY A 92 -13.05 -10.30 0.13
CA GLY A 92 -12.41 -11.30 -0.72
C GLY A 92 -11.40 -10.73 -1.73
N ASN A 93 -11.21 -9.41 -1.78
CA ASN A 93 -10.26 -8.69 -2.62
C ASN A 93 -9.36 -7.74 -1.80
N TYR A 94 -9.32 -7.89 -0.49
CA TYR A 94 -8.47 -7.08 0.39
C TYR A 94 -7.05 -7.65 0.38
N PHE A 95 -6.00 -6.83 0.25
CA PHE A 95 -4.62 -7.31 0.16
C PHE A 95 -3.80 -6.97 1.40
N ASN A 96 -2.83 -7.84 1.68
CA ASN A 96 -1.74 -7.57 2.62
C ASN A 96 -0.72 -6.65 1.92
N ALA A 97 -0.34 -5.55 2.57
CA ALA A 97 0.51 -4.52 1.97
C ALA A 97 2.02 -4.68 2.28
N GLY A 98 2.43 -5.81 2.87
CA GLY A 98 3.83 -6.11 3.17
C GLY A 98 4.67 -6.48 1.96
N VAL A 99 4.04 -6.98 0.88
CA VAL A 99 4.67 -7.17 -0.42
C VAL A 99 3.80 -6.55 -1.51
N VAL A 100 4.32 -5.53 -2.19
CA VAL A 100 3.60 -4.79 -3.23
C VAL A 100 4.53 -4.53 -4.40
N TYR A 101 4.20 -5.05 -5.58
CA TYR A 101 4.85 -4.63 -6.83
C TYR A 101 3.95 -3.60 -7.53
N LEU A 102 4.47 -2.40 -7.77
CA LEU A 102 3.68 -1.23 -8.16
C LEU A 102 4.30 -0.53 -9.37
N GLN A 103 3.47 -0.21 -10.36
CA GLN A 103 3.80 0.77 -11.40
C GLN A 103 3.59 2.18 -10.83
N LEU A 104 4.68 2.84 -10.47
CA LEU A 104 4.70 4.13 -9.78
C LEU A 104 4.17 5.28 -10.63
N GLU A 105 4.19 5.17 -11.96
CA GLU A 105 3.55 6.16 -12.82
C GLU A 105 2.05 6.31 -12.48
N ALA A 106 1.37 5.20 -12.14
CA ALA A 106 -0.03 5.23 -11.71
C ALA A 106 -0.21 5.98 -10.39
N TRP A 107 0.77 5.90 -9.48
CA TRP A 107 0.75 6.65 -8.21
C TRP A 107 0.71 8.15 -8.45
N ALA A 108 1.61 8.66 -9.30
CA ALA A 108 1.69 10.06 -9.65
C ALA A 108 0.46 10.52 -10.45
N LYS A 109 0.06 9.79 -11.49
CA LYS A 109 -1.08 10.13 -12.36
C LYS A 109 -2.41 10.24 -11.61
N ASN A 110 -2.61 9.42 -10.57
CA ASN A 110 -3.86 9.39 -9.82
C ASN A 110 -3.86 10.29 -8.58
N ASP A 111 -2.79 11.05 -8.33
CA ASP A 111 -2.64 11.92 -7.16
C ASP A 111 -2.89 11.17 -5.83
N PHE A 112 -2.36 9.95 -5.72
CA PHE A 112 -2.66 9.05 -4.60
C PHE A 112 -2.12 9.53 -3.26
N MET A 113 -1.01 10.28 -3.24
CA MET A 113 -0.50 10.87 -1.99
C MET A 113 -1.49 11.87 -1.39
N ASN A 114 -2.01 12.80 -2.18
CA ASN A 114 -2.99 13.78 -1.67
C ASN A 114 -4.30 13.10 -1.26
N LYS A 115 -4.76 12.10 -2.02
CA LYS A 115 -5.93 11.30 -1.63
C LYS A 115 -5.70 10.57 -0.30
N ALA A 116 -4.52 9.96 -0.11
CA ALA A 116 -4.17 9.29 1.14
C ALA A 116 -4.17 10.26 2.33
N ILE A 117 -3.56 11.44 2.18
CA ILE A 117 -3.54 12.49 3.22
C ILE A 117 -4.98 12.93 3.53
N ALA A 118 -5.80 13.20 2.50
CA ALA A 118 -7.19 13.61 2.69
C ALA A 118 -8.02 12.54 3.42
N MET A 119 -7.82 11.26 3.09
CA MET A 119 -8.48 10.16 3.78
C MET A 119 -8.09 10.11 5.26
N LEU A 120 -6.79 10.16 5.58
CA LEU A 120 -6.32 10.14 6.97
C LEU A 120 -6.84 11.36 7.75
N ALA A 121 -6.80 12.55 7.16
CA ALA A 121 -7.33 13.77 7.76
C ALA A 121 -8.85 13.70 8.01
N SER A 122 -9.59 12.94 7.19
CA SER A 122 -11.05 12.76 7.34
C SER A 122 -11.46 11.82 8.49
N ASP A 123 -10.52 11.06 9.07
CA ASP A 123 -10.77 10.12 10.17
C ASP A 123 -9.85 10.41 11.38
N PRO A 124 -9.96 11.59 12.01
CA PRO A 124 -9.08 11.97 13.12
C PRO A 124 -9.24 11.08 14.36
N GLN A 125 -10.36 10.34 14.47
CA GLN A 125 -10.63 9.40 15.55
C GLN A 125 -10.13 7.98 15.24
N HIS A 126 -9.59 7.74 14.04
CA HIS A 126 -9.06 6.44 13.59
C HIS A 126 -10.06 5.29 13.74
N THR A 127 -11.32 5.55 13.40
CA THR A 127 -12.40 4.57 13.51
C THR A 127 -12.63 3.84 12.19
N LYS A 128 -12.35 4.52 11.08
CA LYS A 128 -12.59 4.05 9.72
C LYS A 128 -11.38 3.41 9.10
N TYR A 129 -10.15 3.92 9.26
CA TYR A 129 -8.94 3.36 8.60
C TYR A 129 -8.03 2.61 9.58
N LYS A 130 -8.58 1.66 10.34
CA LYS A 130 -7.87 1.00 11.48
C LYS A 130 -6.56 0.31 11.11
N CYS A 131 -6.42 -0.19 9.89
CA CYS A 131 -5.20 -0.81 9.36
C CYS A 131 -4.30 0.19 8.62
N LEU A 132 -4.50 1.49 8.86
CA LEU A 132 -3.63 2.58 8.39
C LEU A 132 -3.44 2.57 6.87
N ASP A 133 -2.19 2.67 6.43
CA ASP A 133 -1.80 2.71 5.04
C ASP A 133 -2.29 1.47 4.28
N GLN A 134 -2.37 0.29 4.89
CA GLN A 134 -2.95 -0.90 4.24
C GLN A 134 -4.43 -0.68 3.87
N ASP A 135 -5.24 -0.08 4.74
CA ASP A 135 -6.62 0.26 4.38
C ASP A 135 -6.66 1.31 3.26
N ILE A 136 -5.81 2.34 3.35
CA ILE A 136 -5.74 3.39 2.34
C ILE A 136 -5.38 2.80 0.97
N LEU A 137 -4.33 1.98 0.90
CA LEU A 137 -3.89 1.34 -0.34
C LEU A 137 -4.95 0.38 -0.89
N ASN A 138 -5.65 -0.36 -0.03
CA ASN A 138 -6.77 -1.22 -0.44
C ASN A 138 -7.92 -0.43 -1.07
N ILE A 139 -8.15 0.80 -0.65
CA ILE A 139 -9.17 1.68 -1.24
C ILE A 139 -8.66 2.27 -2.55
N LEU A 140 -7.45 2.81 -2.56
CA LEU A 140 -6.89 3.50 -3.72
C LEU A 140 -6.63 2.55 -4.90
N PHE A 141 -6.28 1.29 -4.62
CA PHE A 141 -5.93 0.32 -5.65
C PHE A 141 -7.10 -0.61 -5.99
N PHE A 142 -8.28 -0.40 -5.37
CA PHE A 142 -9.43 -1.27 -5.58
C PHE A 142 -9.82 -1.33 -7.06
N GLY A 143 -9.92 -2.55 -7.61
CA GLY A 143 -10.20 -2.77 -9.03
C GLY A 143 -8.97 -2.72 -9.94
N HIS A 144 -7.80 -2.32 -9.45
CA HIS A 144 -6.58 -2.13 -10.25
C HIS A 144 -5.43 -3.09 -9.90
N CYS A 145 -5.74 -4.13 -9.11
CA CYS A 145 -4.79 -5.14 -8.68
C CYS A 145 -4.79 -6.40 -9.55
N ILE A 146 -3.62 -6.99 -9.74
CA ILE A 146 -3.38 -8.40 -10.09
C ILE A 146 -3.11 -9.14 -8.77
N PHE A 147 -3.88 -10.19 -8.49
CA PHE A 147 -3.63 -11.02 -7.30
C PHE A 147 -2.66 -12.14 -7.62
N ILE A 148 -1.55 -12.19 -6.89
CA ILE A 148 -0.49 -13.18 -7.04
C ILE A 148 -0.57 -14.27 -5.95
N SER A 149 0.24 -15.32 -6.07
CA SER A 149 0.27 -16.44 -5.12
C SER A 149 0.60 -15.96 -3.71
N GLY A 150 0.00 -16.60 -2.71
CA GLY A 150 0.37 -16.43 -1.29
C GLY A 150 1.76 -16.95 -0.95
N ASP A 151 2.45 -17.64 -1.86
CA ASP A 151 3.84 -18.05 -1.67
C ASP A 151 4.83 -16.87 -1.57
N TYR A 152 4.38 -15.67 -1.95
CA TYR A 152 5.15 -14.43 -1.86
C TYR A 152 4.91 -13.63 -0.56
N ASP A 153 4.10 -14.15 0.38
CA ASP A 153 3.78 -13.56 1.70
C ASP A 153 4.65 -14.17 2.81
#